data_AF-A0A0V0YSX3-F1
#
_entry.id   AF-A0A0V0YSX3-F1
#
_cell.length_a   1.000
_cell.length_b   1.000
_cell.length_c   1.000
_cell.angle_alpha   90.00
_cell.angle_beta   90.00
_cell.angle_gamma   90.00
#
_symmetry.space_group_name_H-M   'P 1'
#
loop_
_entity.id
_entity.type
_entity.pdbx_description
1 polymer ?
#
loop_
_entity_poly.entity_id
_entity_poly.type
_entity_poly.pdbx_seq_one_letter_code
_entity_poly.pdbx_strand_id
1 'polypeptide(L)'
;MPGPSCADVLRSMQHEPELMFESLKRRAEEYAHSDGETIACGLARAFNSMPYLVLTADEVMAGEADGVASAGSSDDDDVEWELMRCLSF
;
A
#
# COMPACT_ATOMS: atom_id res chain seq x y z
N MET A 1 21.42 -10.61 10.45
CA MET A 1 20.87 -10.50 9.08
C MET A 1 19.68 -9.57 9.12
N PRO A 2 19.42 -8.75 8.08
CA PRO A 2 18.16 -8.04 7.92
C PRO A 2 16.98 -9.03 7.94
N GLY A 3 15.80 -8.59 8.37
CA GLY A 3 14.58 -9.41 8.30
C GLY A 3 14.14 -9.67 6.84
N PRO A 4 13.13 -10.55 6.63
CA PRO A 4 12.63 -10.85 5.28
C PRO A 4 12.07 -9.60 4.62
N SER A 5 12.30 -9.47 3.31
CA SER A 5 11.66 -8.46 2.46
C SER A 5 10.23 -8.86 2.10
N CYS A 6 9.45 -7.92 1.55
CA CYS A 6 8.15 -8.19 0.97
C CYS A 6 8.21 -9.29 -0.10
N ALA A 7 9.25 -9.29 -0.95
CA ALA A 7 9.46 -10.34 -1.94
C ALA A 7 9.72 -11.71 -1.28
N ASP A 8 10.48 -11.78 -0.19
CA ASP A 8 10.72 -13.03 0.54
C ASP A 8 9.43 -13.59 1.15
N VAL A 9 8.59 -12.72 1.71
CA VAL A 9 7.27 -13.11 2.22
C VAL A 9 6.38 -13.63 1.09
N LEU A 10 6.35 -12.96 -0.06
CA LEU A 10 5.61 -13.43 -1.24
C LEU A 10 6.08 -14.82 -1.70
N ARG A 11 7.40 -15.06 -1.73
CA ARG A 11 7.94 -16.40 -2.07
C ARG A 11 7.52 -17.45 -1.05
N SER A 12 7.47 -17.11 0.24
CA SER A 12 7.00 -18.04 1.27
C SER A 12 5.52 -18.43 1.10
N MET A 13 4.73 -17.55 0.48
CA MET A 13 3.33 -17.79 0.10
C MET A 13 3.17 -18.44 -1.28
N GLN A 14 4.24 -18.96 -1.88
CA GLN A 14 4.24 -19.63 -3.19
C GLN A 14 3.89 -18.70 -4.36
N HIS A 15 4.25 -17.42 -4.27
CA HIS A 15 4.18 -16.49 -5.39
C HIS A 15 5.54 -16.28 -6.05
N GLU A 16 5.51 -15.79 -7.30
CA GLU A 16 6.68 -15.41 -8.09
C GLU A 16 6.80 -13.87 -8.15
N PRO A 17 7.47 -13.23 -7.18
CA PRO A 17 7.50 -11.77 -7.07
C PRO A 17 8.12 -11.08 -8.30
N GLU A 18 9.04 -11.74 -9.00
CA GLU A 18 9.66 -11.22 -10.23
C GLU A 18 8.62 -11.06 -11.35
N LEU A 19 7.78 -12.08 -11.59
CA LEU A 19 6.71 -12.01 -12.59
C LEU A 19 5.59 -11.05 -12.18
N MET A 20 5.29 -10.97 -10.88
CA MET A 20 4.35 -9.98 -10.34
C MET A 20 4.87 -8.56 -10.61
N PHE A 21 6.14 -8.31 -10.34
CA PHE A 21 6.77 -7.02 -10.59
C PHE A 21 6.73 -6.65 -12.07
N GLU A 22 7.11 -7.55 -12.98
CA GLU A 22 7.03 -7.30 -14.43
C GLU A 22 5.60 -6.98 -14.88
N SER A 23 4.62 -7.72 -14.37
CA SER A 23 3.21 -7.49 -14.68
C SER A 23 2.71 -6.14 -14.18
N LEU A 24 3.12 -5.74 -12.98
CA LEU A 24 2.77 -4.43 -12.40
C LEU A 24 3.48 -3.28 -13.11
N LYS A 25 4.76 -3.46 -13.46
CA LYS A 25 5.54 -2.50 -14.23
C LYS A 25 4.90 -2.24 -15.59
N ARG A 26 4.52 -3.29 -16.32
CA ARG A 26 3.82 -3.13 -17.60
C ARG A 26 2.53 -2.33 -17.46
N ARG A 27 1.73 -2.60 -16.43
CA ARG A 27 0.50 -1.80 -16.16
C ARG A 27 0.84 -0.34 -15.85
N ALA A 28 1.88 -0.09 -15.07
CA ALA A 28 2.32 1.27 -14.81
C ALA A 28 2.70 1.99 -16.12
N GLU A 29 3.42 1.33 -17.03
CA GLU A 29 3.77 1.88 -18.34
C GLU A 29 2.53 2.10 -19.24
N GLU A 30 1.53 1.22 -19.17
CA GLU A 30 0.29 1.32 -19.95
C GLU A 30 -0.62 2.48 -19.48
N TYR A 31 -0.70 2.72 -18.17
CA TYR A 31 -1.68 3.66 -17.59
C TYR A 31 -1.06 4.97 -17.07
N ALA A 32 0.21 4.97 -16.67
CA ALA A 32 0.89 6.14 -16.13
C ALA A 32 1.81 6.76 -17.20
N HIS A 33 1.27 7.74 -17.90
CA HIS A 33 1.86 8.37 -19.09
C HIS A 33 3.33 8.77 -18.92
N SER A 34 3.64 9.66 -17.97
CA SER A 34 5.00 10.12 -17.66
C SER A 34 5.58 9.50 -16.40
N ASP A 35 4.74 8.88 -15.57
CA ASP A 35 5.09 8.48 -14.20
C ASP A 35 5.37 6.97 -14.09
N GLY A 36 5.27 6.23 -15.20
CA GLY A 36 5.45 4.78 -15.22
C GLY A 36 6.80 4.32 -14.66
N GLU A 37 7.89 5.04 -14.97
CA GLU A 37 9.23 4.73 -14.44
C GLU A 37 9.32 5.01 -12.94
N THR A 38 8.78 6.15 -12.48
CA THR A 38 8.74 6.51 -11.05
C THR A 38 7.95 5.48 -10.24
N ILE A 39 6.81 5.03 -10.77
CA ILE A 39 5.99 3.97 -10.17
C ILE A 39 6.75 2.64 -10.17
N ALA A 40 7.41 2.27 -11.28
CA ALA A 40 8.22 1.06 -11.34
C ALA A 40 9.37 1.05 -10.32
N CYS A 41 10.04 2.20 -10.12
CA CYS A 41 11.04 2.37 -9.07
C CYS A 41 10.42 2.23 -7.66
N GLY A 42 9.24 2.81 -7.44
CA GLY A 42 8.48 2.66 -6.19
C GLY A 42 8.12 1.20 -5.90
N LEU A 43 7.64 0.48 -6.91
CA LEU A 43 7.35 -0.96 -6.82
C LEU A 43 8.61 -1.77 -6.49
N ALA A 44 9.73 -1.52 -7.18
CA ALA A 44 10.98 -2.22 -6.92
C ALA A 44 11.46 -1.99 -5.48
N ARG A 45 11.30 -0.76 -4.98
CA ARG A 45 11.60 -0.43 -3.58
C ARG A 45 10.67 -1.15 -2.61
N ALA A 46 9.37 -1.19 -2.88
CA ALA A 46 8.40 -1.87 -2.03
C ALA A 46 8.70 -3.38 -1.90
N PHE A 47 9.05 -4.04 -3.01
CA PHE A 47 9.42 -5.46 -3.01
C PHE A 47 10.69 -5.75 -2.21
N ASN A 48 11.65 -4.81 -2.20
CA ASN A 48 12.91 -4.92 -1.44
C ASN A 48 12.82 -4.36 0.00
N SER A 49 11.67 -3.83 0.41
CA SER A 49 11.47 -3.30 1.77
C SER A 49 10.98 -4.38 2.73
N MET A 50 11.11 -4.15 4.03
CA MET A 50 10.50 -5.03 5.04
C MET A 50 8.97 -4.88 5.02
N PRO A 51 8.20 -5.93 5.37
CA PRO A 51 6.73 -5.93 5.30
C PRO A 51 6.05 -5.13 6.40
N TYR A 52 6.81 -4.38 7.20
CA TYR A 52 6.29 -3.58 8.30
C TYR A 52 6.21 -2.12 7.89
N LEU A 53 5.21 -1.43 8.43
CA LEU A 53 5.07 0.01 8.23
C LEU A 53 6.28 0.74 8.83
N VAL A 54 6.76 1.74 8.10
CA VAL A 54 7.79 2.66 8.58
C VAL A 54 7.08 3.90 9.06
N LEU A 55 7.22 4.22 10.35
CA LEU A 55 6.73 5.51 10.84
C LEU A 55 7.49 6.62 10.11
N THR A 56 6.75 7.47 9.43
CA THR A 56 7.33 8.68 8.87
C THR A 56 7.49 9.69 9.99
N ALA A 57 8.51 10.55 9.92
CA ALA A 57 8.76 11.55 10.96
C ALA A 57 7.56 12.48 11.23
N ASP A 58 6.63 12.57 10.28
CA ASP A 58 5.37 13.32 10.38
C ASP A 58 4.39 12.71 11.40
N GLU A 59 4.36 11.37 11.53
CA GLU A 59 3.45 10.66 12.44
C GLU A 59 3.94 10.66 13.90
N VAL A 60 5.26 10.81 14.12
CA VAL A 60 5.85 10.83 15.47
C VAL A 60 5.57 12.16 16.18
N MET A 61 5.33 13.23 15.43
CA MET A 61 5.06 14.58 15.96
C MET A 61 3.58 14.81 16.30
N ALA A 62 2.68 13.92 15.89
CA ALA A 62 1.24 13.98 16.20
C ALA A 62 0.90 13.52 17.63
N GLY A 63 1.88 13.03 18.39
CA GLY A 63 1.68 12.54 19.76
C GLY A 63 1.56 13.60 20.85
N GLU A 64 1.92 14.87 20.58
CA GLU A 64 1.97 15.94 21.59
C GLU A 64 1.40 17.28 21.06
N ALA A 65 0.14 17.28 20.62
CA ALA A 65 -0.59 18.53 20.38
C ALA A 65 -2.00 18.46 20.97
N ASP A 66 -2.11 19.01 22.18
CA ASP A 66 -3.36 19.30 22.87
C ASP A 66 -4.25 20.23 22.01
N GLY A 67 -5.51 19.81 21.81
CA GLY A 67 -6.65 20.67 21.50
C GLY A 67 -6.77 21.32 20.11
N VAL A 68 -7.52 20.68 19.21
CA VAL A 68 -8.76 21.24 18.62
C VAL A 68 -9.54 20.14 17.89
N ALA A 69 -10.77 19.90 18.33
CA ALA A 69 -11.68 18.95 17.71
C ALA A 69 -12.09 19.44 16.30
N SER A 70 -11.81 18.63 15.28
CA SER A 70 -12.45 18.77 13.98
C SER A 70 -13.67 17.84 13.96
N ALA A 71 -14.85 18.43 14.11
CA ALA A 71 -16.12 17.75 13.96
C ALA A 71 -16.32 17.37 12.48
N GLY A 72 -16.37 16.07 12.21
CA GLY A 72 -16.65 15.50 10.90
C GLY A 72 -17.01 14.02 11.03
N SER A 73 -18.08 13.71 11.77
CA SER A 73 -18.73 12.40 11.71
C SER A 73 -19.53 12.37 10.41
N SER A 74 -18.98 11.78 9.37
CA SER A 74 -19.77 11.31 8.24
C SER A 74 -19.80 9.80 8.33
N ASP A 75 -20.82 9.30 9.04
CA ASP A 75 -21.25 7.90 9.12
C ASP A 75 -21.74 7.38 7.74
N ASP A 76 -20.96 7.56 6.67
CA ASP A 76 -21.30 7.12 5.31
C ASP A 76 -20.40 5.96 4.82
N ASP A 77 -19.27 5.70 5.48
CA ASP A 77 -18.34 4.63 5.05
C ASP A 77 -18.83 3.21 5.44
N ASP A 78 -19.70 3.06 6.45
CA ASP A 78 -20.18 1.76 6.90
C ASP A 78 -21.19 1.10 5.93
N VAL A 79 -21.88 1.90 5.10
CA VAL A 79 -22.95 1.40 4.21
C VAL A 79 -22.43 0.84 2.88
N GLU A 80 -21.24 1.24 2.43
CA GLU A 80 -20.66 0.77 1.16
C GLU A 80 -20.19 -0.69 1.26
N TRP A 81 -19.51 -1.04 2.36
CA TRP A 81 -19.00 -2.39 2.58
C TRP A 81 -20.13 -3.42 2.73
N GLU A 82 -21.26 -3.04 3.33
CA GLU A 82 -22.44 -3.90 3.45
C GLU A 82 -23.18 -4.07 2.11
N LEU A 83 -23.17 -3.04 1.26
CA LEU A 83 -23.61 -3.12 -0.13
C LEU A 83 -22.76 -4.10 -0.95
N MET A 84 -21.43 -4.09 -0.80
CA MET A 84 -20.53 -5.05 -1.46
C MET A 84 -20.75 -6.49 -0.98
N ARG A 85 -21.08 -6.68 0.31
CA ARG A 85 -21.40 -7.99 0.88
C ARG A 85 -22.69 -8.57 0.32
N CYS A 86 -23.70 -7.75 0.03
CA CYS A 86 -24.98 -8.18 -0.53
C CYS A 86 -24.93 -8.52 -2.03
N LEU A 87 -23.96 -7.96 -2.77
CA LEU A 87 -23.82 -8.15 -4.21
C LEU A 87 -22.97 -9.38 -4.59
N SER A 88 -22.39 -10.04 -3.60
CA SER A 88 -21.66 -11.29 -3.76
C SER A 88 -22.64 -12.48 -3.69
N PHE A 89 -23.32 -12.78 -4.80
CA PHE A 89 -24.11 -14.02 -4.97
C PHE A 89 -23.26 -15.15 -5.55
#